data_AF-A0A427AXE3-F1
#
_entry.id   AF-A0A427AXE3-F1
#
_cell.length_a   1.000
_cell.length_b   1.000
_cell.length_c   1.000
_cell.angle_alpha   90.00
_cell.angle_beta   90.00
_cell.angle_gamma   90.00
#
_symmetry.space_group_name_H-M   'P 1'
#
loop_
_entity.id
_entity.type
_entity.pdbx_description
1 polymer ?
#
loop_
_entity_poly.entity_id
_entity_poly.type
_entity_poly.pdbx_seq_one_letter_code
_entity_poly.pdbx_strand_id
1 'polypeptide(L)'
;MLDELFREPQTVECVRHVNKVAEFNWQCYASPEIKEMNGHLMRYPVKVERDGRVGPLPGHENFPDVGGKILGAHSTLPDVLTT
;
A
#
# COMPACT_ATOMS: atom_id res chain seq x y z
N MET A 1 -18.36 -15.54 7.05
CA MET A 1 -19.19 -15.35 5.84
C MET A 1 -18.53 -14.23 5.04
N LEU A 2 -18.32 -14.41 3.73
CA LEU A 2 -17.76 -13.35 2.88
C LEU A 2 -18.75 -12.18 2.84
N ASP A 3 -18.24 -10.95 2.98
CA ASP A 3 -19.04 -9.74 2.82
C ASP A 3 -19.71 -9.78 1.43
N GLU A 4 -21.00 -9.48 1.35
CA GLU A 4 -21.74 -9.52 0.08
C GLU A 4 -21.15 -8.55 -0.94
N LEU A 5 -20.52 -7.46 -0.47
CA LEU A 5 -19.80 -6.51 -1.32
C LEU A 5 -18.73 -7.18 -2.18
N PHE A 6 -18.09 -8.24 -1.69
CA PHE A 6 -17.02 -8.93 -2.42
C PHE A 6 -17.53 -9.80 -3.57
N ARG A 7 -18.85 -10.01 -3.69
CA ARG A 7 -19.44 -10.73 -4.82
C ARG A 7 -19.47 -9.89 -6.09
N GLU A 8 -19.41 -8.57 -5.96
CA GLU A 8 -19.42 -7.62 -7.09
C GLU A 8 -18.17 -6.73 -7.04
N PRO A 9 -16.97 -7.31 -7.30
CA PRO A 9 -15.69 -6.65 -7.10
C PRO A 9 -15.48 -5.40 -7.96
N GLN A 10 -16.21 -5.28 -9.07
CA GLN A 10 -16.18 -4.15 -9.99
C GLN A 10 -16.88 -2.89 -9.45
N THR A 11 -17.69 -3.02 -8.40
CA THR A 11 -18.47 -1.90 -7.86
C THR A 11 -17.57 -0.92 -7.10
N VAL A 12 -17.94 0.37 -7.14
CA VAL A 12 -17.20 1.42 -6.43
C VAL A 12 -17.28 1.18 -4.92
N GLU A 13 -18.39 0.65 -4.44
CA GLU A 13 -18.67 0.30 -3.05
C GLU A 13 -17.70 -0.78 -2.56
N CYS A 14 -17.53 -1.86 -3.33
CA CYS A 14 -16.57 -2.91 -3.02
C CYS A 14 -15.14 -2.36 -2.97
N VAL A 15 -14.71 -1.64 -4.02
CA VAL A 15 -13.35 -1.10 -4.07
C VAL A 15 -13.09 -0.11 -2.92
N ARG A 16 -14.07 0.73 -2.56
CA ARG A 16 -13.98 1.61 -1.38
C ARG A 16 -13.88 0.83 -0.08
N HIS A 17 -14.60 -0.29 0.07
CA HIS A 17 -14.51 -1.15 1.25
C HIS A 17 -13.13 -1.80 1.35
N VAL A 18 -12.65 -2.41 0.27
CA VAL A 18 -11.31 -3.03 0.19
C VAL A 18 -10.22 -2.02 0.54
N ASN A 19 -10.28 -0.81 -0.03
CA ASN A 19 -9.32 0.26 0.27
C ASN A 19 -9.33 0.69 1.74
N LYS A 20 -10.49 0.72 2.40
CA LYS A 20 -10.58 1.04 3.84
C LYS A 20 -9.90 -0.03 4.69
N VAL A 21 -10.12 -1.31 4.39
CA VAL A 21 -9.46 -2.43 5.09
C VAL A 21 -7.94 -2.36 4.88
N ALA A 22 -7.51 -2.14 3.64
CA ALA A 22 -6.10 -2.05 3.28
C ALA A 22 -5.38 -0.87 3.96
N GLU A 23 -6.06 0.28 4.07
CA GLU A 23 -5.56 1.47 4.79
C GLU A 23 -5.44 1.22 6.30
N PHE A 24 -6.46 0.62 6.91
CA PHE A 24 -6.42 0.25 8.33
C PHE A 24 -5.27 -0.72 8.63
N ASN A 25 -5.13 -1.76 7.81
CA ASN A 25 -4.05 -2.74 8.00
C ASN A 25 -2.67 -2.09 7.81
N TRP A 26 -2.50 -1.18 6.85
CA TRP A 26 -1.25 -0.42 6.72
C TRP A 26 -0.93 0.38 7.99
N GLN A 27 -1.92 1.06 8.58
CA GLN A 27 -1.72 1.82 9.82
C GLN A 27 -1.36 0.92 11.02
N CYS A 28 -1.95 -0.27 11.11
CA CYS A 28 -1.56 -1.26 12.11
C CYS A 28 -0.14 -1.79 11.87
N TYR A 29 0.21 -2.07 10.61
CA TYR A 29 1.52 -2.60 10.24
C TYR A 29 2.65 -1.59 10.47
N ALA A 30 2.45 -0.33 10.11
CA ALA A 30 3.44 0.74 10.28
C ALA A 30 3.44 1.37 11.69
N SER A 31 2.60 0.88 12.61
CA SER A 31 2.51 1.35 13.99
C SER A 31 3.77 0.96 14.77
N PRO A 32 4.28 1.82 15.68
CA PRO A 32 5.38 1.46 16.57
C PRO A 32 5.00 0.36 17.58
N GLU A 33 3.70 0.22 17.86
CA GLU A 33 3.14 -0.82 18.70
C GLU A 33 2.54 -1.94 17.85
N ILE A 34 2.68 -3.20 18.29
CA ILE A 34 2.05 -4.36 17.67
C ILE A 34 0.53 -4.22 17.78
N LYS A 35 -0.14 -4.17 16.64
CA LYS A 35 -1.61 -4.14 16.53
C LYS A 35 -2.09 -5.28 15.64
N GLU A 36 -3.21 -5.88 16.02
CA GLU A 36 -3.84 -6.90 15.19
C GLU A 36 -4.39 -6.28 13.89
N MET A 37 -4.11 -6.95 12.77
CA MET A 37 -4.65 -6.61 11.47
C MET A 37 -5.84 -7.49 11.13
N ASN A 38 -6.73 -6.99 10.27
CA ASN A 38 -7.78 -7.80 9.69
C ASN A 38 -7.30 -8.42 8.37
N GLY A 39 -6.66 -9.59 8.49
CA GLY A 39 -6.01 -10.26 7.36
C GLY A 39 -4.66 -9.63 6.98
N HIS A 40 -4.27 -9.76 5.70
CA HIS A 40 -2.93 -9.39 5.23
C HIS A 40 -2.92 -8.36 4.10
N LEU A 41 -4.10 -7.96 3.60
CA LEU A 41 -4.18 -6.97 2.56
C LEU A 41 -3.82 -5.60 3.15
N MET A 42 -2.78 -4.97 2.61
CA MET A 42 -2.35 -3.63 2.99
C MET A 42 -2.31 -2.73 1.77
N ARG A 43 -2.56 -1.44 2.00
CA ARG A 43 -2.38 -0.45 0.96
C ARG A 43 -0.88 -0.29 0.69
N TYR A 44 -0.49 -0.33 -0.58
CA TYR A 44 0.88 -0.01 -0.94
C TYR A 44 1.16 1.48 -0.61
N PRO A 45 2.25 1.82 0.10
CA PRO A 45 2.44 3.12 0.74
C PRO A 45 2.89 4.23 -0.22
N VAL A 46 2.15 4.38 -1.32
CA VAL A 46 2.32 5.42 -2.32
C VAL A 46 1.12 6.35 -2.35
N LYS A 47 1.39 7.61 -2.69
CA LYS A 47 0.39 8.63 -2.94
C LYS A 47 0.38 8.95 -4.44
N VAL A 48 -0.80 8.85 -5.04
CA VAL A 48 -1.02 9.29 -6.43
C VAL A 48 -1.62 10.69 -6.39
N GLU A 49 -0.92 11.66 -6.96
CA GLU A 49 -1.38 13.04 -7.06
C GLU A 49 -2.44 13.20 -8.15
N ARG A 50 -3.13 14.34 -8.18
CA ARG A 50 -4.20 14.62 -9.17
C ARG A 50 -3.72 14.55 -10.62
N ASP A 51 -2.43 14.78 -10.87
CA ASP A 51 -1.81 14.71 -12.19
C ASP A 51 -1.18 13.34 -12.50
N GLY A 52 -1.39 12.35 -11.63
CA GLY A 52 -0.89 10.98 -11.81
C GLY A 52 0.55 10.76 -11.33
N ARG A 53 1.25 11.78 -10.82
CA ARG A 53 2.58 11.57 -10.22
C ARG A 53 2.46 10.68 -8.98
N VAL A 54 3.41 9.76 -8.85
CA VAL A 54 3.50 8.86 -7.71
C VAL A 54 4.57 9.38 -6.75
N GLY A 55 4.16 9.67 -5.52
CA GLY A 55 5.01 10.04 -4.39
C GLY A 55 4.96 8.99 -3.28
N PRO A 56 5.85 9.05 -2.28
CA PRO A 56 5.66 8.27 -1.06
C PRO A 56 4.44 8.78 -0.30
N LEU A 57 3.80 7.92 0.48
CA LEU A 57 2.82 8.36 1.46
C LEU A 57 3.54 9.27 2.51
N PRO A 58 3.00 10.44 2.89
CA PRO A 58 3.68 11.35 3.81
C PRO A 58 4.06 10.68 5.13
N GLY A 59 5.34 10.78 5.54
CA GLY A 59 5.87 10.13 6.75
C GLY A 59 6.22 8.65 6.57
N HIS A 60 6.10 8.14 5.34
CA HIS A 60 6.42 6.76 4.97
C HIS A 60 7.27 6.77 3.69
N GLU A 61 8.46 7.36 3.75
CA GLU A 61 9.41 7.39 2.63
C GLU A 61 10.15 6.06 2.46
N ASN A 62 10.31 5.32 3.56
CA ASN A 62 10.98 4.04 3.62
C ASN A 62 10.06 2.95 4.18
N PHE A 63 10.32 1.70 3.82
CA PHE A 63 9.66 0.56 4.44
C PHE A 63 9.99 0.49 5.94
N PRO A 64 9.01 0.16 6.79
CA PRO A 64 9.24 -0.13 8.21
C PRO A 64 10.37 -1.17 8.38
N ASP A 65 11.15 -1.00 9.44
CA ASP A 65 12.25 -1.88 9.89
C ASP A 65 13.48 -1.97 8.97
N VAL A 66 13.33 -1.98 7.65
CA VAL A 66 14.42 -2.24 6.70
C VAL A 66 15.03 -0.97 6.09
N GLY A 67 14.33 0.17 6.13
CA GLY A 67 14.85 1.46 5.67
C GLY A 67 15.01 1.59 4.14
N GLY A 68 14.57 0.61 3.36
CA GLY A 68 14.55 0.69 1.89
C GLY A 68 13.53 1.71 1.39
N LYS A 69 13.89 2.51 0.39
CA LYS A 69 13.01 3.53 -0.19
C LYS A 69 11.81 2.90 -0.89
N ILE A 70 10.61 3.36 -0.57
CA ILE A 70 9.37 2.83 -1.16
C ILE A 70 9.30 3.06 -2.67
N LEU A 71 9.74 4.22 -3.16
CA LEU A 71 9.81 4.51 -4.60
C LEU A 71 11.04 3.91 -5.28
N GLY A 72 11.87 3.18 -4.54
CA GLY A 72 13.17 2.72 -5.01
C GLY A 72 14.14 3.87 -5.30
N ALA A 73 15.19 3.52 -6.04
CA ALA A 73 16.17 4.46 -6.58
C ALA A 73 16.76 3.86 -7.85
N HIS A 74 17.08 4.72 -8.82
CA HIS A 74 17.86 4.27 -9.97
C HIS A 74 19.24 3.81 -9.49
N SER A 75 19.64 2.64 -9.98
CA SER A 75 20.96 2.08 -9.73
C SER A 75 21.87 2.29 -10.94
N THR A 76 23.16 2.03 -10.77
CA THR A 76 24.12 2.01 -11.89
C THR A 76 24.06 0.71 -12.70
N LEU A 77 23.19 -0.24 -12.33
CA LEU A 77 23.02 -1.49 -13.06
C LEU A 77 22.30 -1.25 -14.38
N PRO A 78 22.67 -1.94 -15.46
CA PRO A 78 21.98 -1.82 -16.73
C PRO A 78 20.54 -2.36 -16.65
N ASP A 79 19.61 -1.70 -17.34
CA ASP A 79 18.19 -2.07 -17.35
C ASP A 79 17.94 -3.52 -17.77
N VAL A 80 18.77 -4.09 -18.66
CA VAL A 80 18.69 -5.50 -19.10
C VAL A 80 18.72 -6.52 -17.95
N LEU A 81 19.17 -6.11 -16.76
CA LEU A 81 19.20 -6.96 -15.56
C LEU A 81 18.04 -6.71 -14.59
N THR A 82 17.34 -5.58 -14.69
CA THR A 82 16.39 -5.10 -13.66
C THR A 82 14.99 -4.80 -14.19
N THR A 83 14.76 -4.88 -15.50
CA THR A 83 13.45 -4.75 -16.17
C THR A 83 13.03 -6.05 -16.83
#